data_AF-A0A816IYW7-F1
#
_entry.id   AF-A0A816IYW7-F1
#
_cell.length_a   1.000
_cell.length_b   1.000
_cell.length_c   1.000
_cell.angle_alpha   90.00
_cell.angle_beta   90.00
_cell.angle_gamma   90.00
#
_symmetry.space_group_name_H-M   'P 1'
#
loop_
_entity.id
_entity.type
_entity.pdbx_description
1 polymer ?
#
loop_
_entity_poly.entity_id
_entity_poly.type
_entity_poly.pdbx_seq_one_letter_code
_entity_poly.pdbx_strand_id
1 'polypeptide(L)'
;MYFLCMNCSAALVCLAEMEFLSTRSYFMKTISEKKYALPHLAIDAVAAHFLRFRRETKVMPVIWYQTLLAFVQRYSHELRKEDKKSLPSLLEKQNHELV
;
A
#
# COMPACT_ATOMS: atom_id res chain seq x y z
N MET A 1 -11.15 -21.40 -2.53
CA MET A 1 -10.21 -20.28 -2.70
C MET A 1 -10.74 -18.94 -2.18
N TYR A 2 -12.06 -18.68 -2.20
CA TYR A 2 -12.65 -17.41 -1.72
C TYR A 2 -12.53 -17.13 -0.21
N PHE A 3 -12.55 -18.17 0.64
CA PHE A 3 -12.50 -18.00 2.11
C PHE A 3 -11.16 -17.47 2.63
N LEU A 4 -10.04 -17.79 1.96
CA LEU A 4 -8.72 -17.26 2.33
C LEU A 4 -8.63 -15.76 2.02
N CYS A 5 -9.26 -15.31 0.93
CA CYS A 5 -9.22 -13.93 0.47
C CYS A 5 -9.92 -12.96 1.44
N MET A 6 -11.02 -13.38 2.08
CA MET A 6 -11.74 -12.55 3.04
C MET A 6 -10.92 -12.29 4.30
N ASN A 7 -10.26 -13.32 4.84
CA ASN A 7 -9.37 -13.19 5.99
C ASN A 7 -8.13 -12.35 5.67
N CYS A 8 -7.51 -12.55 4.49
CA CYS A 8 -6.39 -11.71 4.04
C CYS A 8 -6.80 -10.24 3.82
N SER A 9 -8.00 -10.00 3.30
CA SER A 9 -8.54 -8.64 3.13
C SER A 9 -8.73 -7.93 4.46
N ALA A 10 -9.33 -8.59 5.45
CA ALA A 10 -9.51 -8.03 6.79
C ALA A 10 -8.16 -7.74 7.47
N ALA A 11 -7.21 -8.68 7.39
CA ALA A 11 -5.86 -8.49 7.92
C ALA A 11 -5.13 -7.31 7.27
N LEU A 12 -5.27 -7.13 5.94
CA LEU A 12 -4.66 -6.04 5.21
C LEU A 12 -5.21 -4.67 5.64
N VAL A 13 -6.53 -4.57 5.81
CA VAL A 13 -7.19 -3.35 6.33
C VAL A 13 -6.70 -3.04 7.74
N CYS A 14 -6.67 -4.02 8.64
CA CYS A 14 -6.14 -3.83 9.99
C CYS A 14 -4.68 -3.37 9.98
N LEU A 15 -3.83 -3.95 9.12
CA LEU A 15 -2.43 -3.52 8.98
C LEU A 15 -2.30 -2.09 8.43
N ALA A 16 -3.20 -1.68 7.54
CA ALA A 16 -3.22 -0.35 6.92
C ALA A 16 -3.70 0.75 7.89
N GLU A 17 -4.58 0.43 8.83
CA GLU A 17 -5.08 1.40 9.82
C GLU A 17 -4.07 1.71 10.91
N MET A 18 -3.31 0.70 11.34
CA MET A 18 -2.32 0.83 12.41
C MET A 18 -1.12 1.73 12.02
N GLU A 19 -0.30 2.06 13.02
CA GLU A 19 0.92 2.84 12.83
C GLU A 19 1.90 2.20 11.82
N PHE A 20 2.93 2.93 11.41
CA PHE A 20 3.95 2.36 10.54
C PHE A 20 4.92 1.47 11.32
N LEU A 21 5.20 0.25 10.83
CA LEU A 21 6.34 -0.57 11.25
C LEU A 21 6.88 -1.33 10.03
N SER A 22 8.19 -1.47 9.91
CA SER A 22 8.84 -2.14 8.77
C SER A 22 8.33 -3.56 8.54
N THR A 23 8.09 -4.31 9.62
CA THR A 23 7.55 -5.69 9.56
C THR A 23 6.13 -5.72 8.97
N ARG A 24 5.31 -4.71 9.24
CA ARG A 24 3.94 -4.62 8.70
C ARG A 24 3.95 -4.37 7.19
N SER A 25 4.83 -3.49 6.71
CA SER A 25 4.99 -3.27 5.26
C SER A 25 5.45 -4.53 4.55
N TYR A 26 6.33 -5.33 5.15
CA TYR A 26 6.70 -6.62 4.60
C TYR A 26 5.51 -7.58 4.45
N PHE A 27 4.61 -7.64 5.45
CA PHE A 27 3.38 -8.42 5.36
C PHE A 27 2.43 -7.88 4.28
N MET A 28 2.24 -6.56 4.20
CA MET A 28 1.41 -5.93 3.16
C MET A 28 1.95 -6.22 1.75
N LYS A 29 3.27 -6.18 1.57
CA LYS A 29 3.96 -6.54 0.33
C LYS A 29 3.67 -7.99 -0.04
N THR A 30 3.90 -8.90 0.91
CA THR A 30 3.68 -10.33 0.72
C THR A 30 2.23 -10.62 0.33
N ILE A 31 1.24 -9.99 0.98
CA ILE A 31 -0.18 -10.16 0.64
C ILE A 31 -0.48 -9.63 -0.77
N SER A 32 0.08 -8.47 -1.14
CA SER A 32 -0.09 -7.87 -2.46
C SER A 32 0.54 -8.71 -3.58
N GLU A 33 1.69 -9.33 -3.32
CA GLU A 33 2.41 -10.19 -4.27
C GLU A 33 1.70 -11.51 -4.54
N LYS A 34 0.84 -11.99 -3.64
CA LYS A 34 0.06 -13.23 -3.84
C LYS A 34 -1.03 -13.09 -4.91
N LYS A 35 -1.19 -11.91 -5.53
CA LYS A 35 -2.09 -11.60 -6.66
C LYS A 35 -3.58 -11.90 -6.40
N TYR A 36 -4.02 -11.96 -5.14
CA TYR A 36 -5.43 -12.12 -4.81
C TYR A 36 -6.26 -10.96 -5.38
N ALA A 37 -7.48 -11.27 -5.83
CA ALA A 37 -8.49 -10.27 -6.14
C ALA A 37 -8.99 -9.69 -4.81
N LEU A 38 -8.40 -8.56 -4.39
CA LEU A 38 -8.77 -7.91 -3.15
C LEU A 38 -10.08 -7.13 -3.34
N PRO A 39 -10.98 -7.10 -2.35
CA PRO A 39 -12.12 -6.20 -2.36
C PRO A 39 -11.66 -4.74 -2.46
N HIS A 40 -12.43 -3.90 -3.17
CA HIS A 40 -12.14 -2.47 -3.32
C HIS A 40 -11.89 -1.76 -1.98
N LEU A 41 -12.64 -2.12 -0.93
CA LEU A 41 -12.45 -1.57 0.43
C LEU A 41 -11.01 -1.75 0.95
N ALA A 42 -10.39 -2.91 0.70
CA ALA A 42 -9.03 -3.17 1.15
C ALA A 42 -8.01 -2.40 0.32
N ILE A 43 -8.24 -2.25 -0.97
CA ILE A 43 -7.41 -1.44 -1.87
C ILE A 43 -7.47 0.04 -1.45
N ASP A 44 -8.66 0.55 -1.16
CA ASP A 44 -8.87 1.92 -0.70
C ASP A 44 -8.19 2.17 0.65
N ALA A 45 -8.30 1.23 1.60
CA ALA A 45 -7.63 1.33 2.90
C ALA A 45 -6.09 1.38 2.76
N VAL A 46 -5.52 0.57 1.87
CA VAL A 46 -4.07 0.56 1.61
C VAL A 46 -3.63 1.84 0.88
N ALA A 47 -4.41 2.33 -0.08
CA ALA A 47 -4.14 3.61 -0.73
C ALA A 47 -4.16 4.76 0.29
N ALA A 48 -5.17 4.79 1.17
CA ALA A 48 -5.25 5.76 2.26
C ALA A 48 -4.05 5.66 3.21
N HIS A 49 -3.60 4.44 3.55
CA HIS A 49 -2.39 4.23 4.36
C HIS A 49 -1.18 4.93 3.74
N PHE A 50 -0.90 4.70 2.45
CA PHE A 50 0.24 5.33 1.77
C PHE A 50 0.12 6.85 1.66
N LEU A 51 -1.09 7.37 1.39
CA LEU A 51 -1.32 8.81 1.26
C LEU A 51 -1.11 9.59 2.58
N ARG A 52 -1.20 8.93 3.75
CA ARG A 52 -0.86 9.55 5.05
C ARG A 52 0.59 10.03 5.11
N PHE A 53 1.49 9.33 4.44
CA PHE A 53 2.92 9.66 4.41
C PHE A 53 3.25 10.88 3.53
N ARG A 54 2.27 11.47 2.83
CA ARG A 54 2.46 12.73 2.09
C ARG A 54 2.81 13.92 2.98
N ARG A 55 2.47 13.83 4.28
CA ARG A 55 2.79 14.83 5.31
C ARG A 55 3.96 14.42 6.20
N GLU A 56 4.48 13.20 6.03
CA GLU A 56 5.59 12.69 6.82
C GLU A 56 6.89 13.30 6.31
N THR A 57 7.71 13.81 7.22
CA THR A 57 9.00 14.45 6.91
C THR A 57 10.17 13.48 7.10
N LYS A 58 9.92 12.34 7.75
CA LYS A 58 10.91 11.27 7.92
C LYS A 58 11.13 10.55 6.59
N VAL A 59 12.38 10.14 6.38
CA VAL A 59 12.76 9.25 5.28
C VAL A 59 12.18 7.86 5.57
N MET A 60 11.34 7.37 4.67
CA MET A 60 10.78 6.02 4.79
C MET A 60 11.84 4.96 4.43
N PRO A 61 11.81 3.77 5.06
CA PRO A 61 12.75 2.71 4.74
C PRO A 61 12.46 2.11 3.35
N VAL A 62 13.46 1.50 2.71
CA VAL A 62 13.36 0.88 1.37
C VAL A 62 12.17 -0.09 1.24
N ILE A 63 11.85 -0.85 2.29
CA ILE A 63 10.71 -1.78 2.26
C ILE A 63 9.38 -1.07 2.03
N TRP A 64 9.21 0.18 2.49
CA TRP A 64 8.01 0.96 2.25
C TRP A 64 7.84 1.25 0.75
N TYR A 65 8.91 1.69 0.08
CA TYR A 65 8.92 1.93 -1.37
C TYR A 65 8.64 0.67 -2.17
N GLN A 66 9.27 -0.45 -1.79
CA GLN A 66 9.02 -1.74 -2.44
C GLN A 66 7.57 -2.21 -2.28
N THR A 67 6.98 -1.97 -1.10
CA THR A 67 5.58 -2.30 -0.82
C THR A 67 4.63 -1.44 -1.65
N LEU A 68 4.90 -0.12 -1.72
CA LEU A 68 4.13 0.81 -2.55
C LEU A 68 4.21 0.42 -4.03
N LEU A 69 5.40 0.09 -4.53
CA LEU A 69 5.61 -0.34 -5.90
C LEU A 69 4.82 -1.61 -6.22
N ALA A 70 4.93 -2.65 -5.38
CA ALA A 70 4.19 -3.89 -5.57
C ALA A 70 2.67 -3.66 -5.57
N PHE A 71 2.18 -2.79 -4.69
CA PHE A 71 0.78 -2.40 -4.64
C PHE A 71 0.32 -1.68 -5.91
N VAL A 72 1.04 -0.64 -6.34
CA VAL A 72 0.69 0.15 -7.54
C VAL A 72 0.78 -0.70 -8.80
N GLN A 73 1.82 -1.51 -8.97
CA GLN A 73 1.96 -2.40 -10.12
C GLN A 73 0.78 -3.37 -10.23
N ARG A 74 0.28 -3.88 -9.09
CA ARG A 74 -0.77 -4.90 -9.08
C ARG A 74 -2.19 -4.34 -9.14
N TYR A 75 -2.45 -3.26 -8.42
CA TYR A 75 -3.80 -2.72 -8.22
C TYR A 75 -4.01 -1.38 -8.95
N SER A 76 -3.10 -1.00 -9.86
CA SER A 76 -3.22 0.23 -10.65
C SER A 76 -4.59 0.35 -11.31
N HIS A 77 -5.15 -0.68 -11.92
CA HIS A 77 -6.45 -0.58 -12.59
C HIS A 77 -7.64 -0.43 -11.63
N GLU A 78 -7.50 -0.89 -10.40
CA GLU A 78 -8.55 -0.95 -9.38
C GLU A 78 -8.56 0.28 -8.45
N LEU A 79 -7.52 1.13 -8.51
CA LEU A 79 -7.42 2.37 -7.75
C LEU A 79 -8.39 3.47 -8.24
N ARG A 80 -8.93 4.22 -7.28
CA ARG A 80 -9.73 5.43 -7.54
C ARG A 80 -8.92 6.47 -8.31
N LYS A 81 -9.58 7.21 -9.21
CA LYS A 81 -8.92 8.23 -10.05
C LYS A 81 -8.25 9.33 -9.23
N GLU A 82 -8.83 9.68 -8.08
CA GLU A 82 -8.30 10.69 -7.15
C GLU A 82 -7.00 10.24 -6.46
N ASP A 83 -6.96 8.98 -6.00
CA ASP A 83 -5.78 8.42 -5.35
C ASP A 83 -4.62 8.31 -6.35
N LYS A 84 -4.90 7.87 -7.58
CA LYS A 84 -3.91 7.84 -8.66
C LYS A 84 -3.27 9.19 -8.94
N LYS A 85 -4.07 10.26 -8.97
CA LYS A 85 -3.56 11.62 -9.16
C LYS A 85 -2.72 12.10 -7.99
N SER A 86 -2.93 11.55 -6.81
CA SER A 86 -2.22 11.91 -5.58
C SER A 86 -0.89 11.15 -5.42
N LEU A 87 -0.74 9.98 -6.04
CA LEU A 87 0.49 9.17 -5.97
C LEU A 87 1.75 9.86 -6.52
N PRO A 88 1.73 10.57 -7.68
CA PRO A 88 2.90 11.33 -8.14
C PRO A 88 3.38 12.35 -7.10
N SER A 89 2.45 13.09 -6.49
CA SER A 89 2.79 14.08 -5.45
C SER A 89 3.35 13.45 -4.16
N LEU A 90 3.09 12.17 -3.93
CA LEU A 90 3.68 11.40 -2.83
C LEU A 90 5.14 11.04 -3.16
N LEU A 91 5.40 10.56 -4.38
CA LEU A 91 6.74 10.17 -4.84
C LEU A 91 7.68 11.36 -4.96
N GLU A 92 7.19 12.52 -5.42
CA GLU A 92 8.00 13.75 -5.48
C GLU A 92 8.53 14.18 -4.10
N LYS A 93 7.74 13.96 -3.04
CA LYS A 93 8.11 14.31 -1.66
C LYS A 93 8.96 13.26 -0.97
N GLN A 94 8.68 11.99 -1.24
CA GLN A 94 9.40 10.85 -0.70
C GLN A 94 10.34 10.33 -1.79
N ASN A 95 11.36 11.12 -2.12
CA ASN A 95 12.41 10.72 -3.06
C ASN A 95 13.49 9.97 -2.28
N HIS A 96 13.70 8.69 -2.61
CA HIS A 96 14.83 7.91 -2.11
C HIS A 96 15.79 7.65 -3.27
N GLU A 97 17.06 7.99 -3.09
CA GLU A 97 18.13 7.94 -4.12
C GLU A 97 18.40 6.54 -4.74
N LEU A 98 17.70 5.49 -4.29
CA LEU A 98 17.96 4.09 -4.66
C LEU A 98 16.75 3.41 -5.33
N VAL A 99 15.64 4.13 -5.57
CA VAL A 99 14.43 3.60 -6.23
C VAL A 99 13.89 4.62 -7.22
#